data_AF-S9TN99-F1
#
_entry.id   AF-S9TN99-F1
#
_cell.length_a   1.000
_cell.length_b   1.000
_cell.length_c   1.000
_cell.angle_alpha   90.00
_cell.angle_beta   90.00
_cell.angle_gamma   90.00
#
_symmetry.space_group_name_H-M   'P 1'
#
loop_
_entity.id
_entity.type
_entity.pdbx_description
1 polymer ?
#
loop_
_entity_poly.entity_id
_entity_poly.type
_entity_poly.pdbx_seq_one_letter_code
_entity_poly.pdbx_strand_id
1 'polypeptide(L)'
;MGGKLSEGINFKDDLGRALLLVGLPYANLQDAELQHTLQHLARATPASSPSLSREAWGLYTDMCMRTVNQTIGRVIRHAADYAVVLLLDERFGGHANGVTKKIPEWMQPSLQHTQHFGECFRSIREFFAEKKQQQQQKQLQP
;
A
#
# COMPACT_ATOMS: atom_id res chain seq x y z
N MET A 1 -11.15 -2.13 -2.64
CA MET A 1 -11.10 -1.04 -1.63
C MET A 1 -12.04 0.08 -2.05
N GLY A 2 -13.35 -0.13 -1.90
CA GLY A 2 -14.38 0.76 -2.42
C GLY A 2 -15.79 0.25 -2.12
N GLY A 3 -15.92 -0.59 -1.08
CA GLY A 3 -17.21 -1.08 -0.62
C GLY A 3 -17.77 -0.17 0.47
N LYS A 4 -19.10 -0.06 0.59
CA LYS A 4 -19.79 0.76 1.60
C LYS A 4 -19.30 0.52 3.04
N LEU A 5 -18.89 -0.72 3.35
CA LEU A 5 -18.32 -1.10 4.65
C LEU A 5 -16.94 -0.50 4.93
N SER A 6 -16.16 -0.20 3.89
CA SER A 6 -14.85 0.44 4.06
C SER A 6 -14.96 1.94 4.33
N GLU A 7 -16.09 2.60 4.06
CA GLU A 7 -16.16 4.06 4.13
C GLU A 7 -16.41 4.60 5.56
N GLY A 8 -17.14 3.86 6.40
CA GLY A 8 -17.60 4.34 7.72
C GLY A 8 -17.04 3.63 8.95
N ILE A 9 -16.23 2.57 8.80
CA ILE A 9 -15.71 1.80 9.95
C ILE A 9 -14.32 2.34 10.35
N ASN A 10 -14.26 2.97 11.53
CA ASN A 10 -13.02 3.40 12.16
C ASN A 10 -12.60 2.35 13.20
N PHE A 11 -11.58 1.54 12.88
CA PHE A 11 -11.12 0.48 13.79
C PHE A 11 -10.20 1.04 14.89
N LYS A 12 -10.72 1.60 15.99
CA LYS A 12 -9.87 2.23 17.03
C LYS A 12 -8.75 1.30 17.53
N ASP A 13 -7.52 1.82 17.53
CA ASP A 13 -6.27 1.25 18.07
C ASP A 13 -6.09 -0.26 17.88
N ASP A 14 -6.53 -1.06 18.85
CA ASP A 14 -6.36 -2.52 18.86
C ASP A 14 -7.24 -3.26 17.84
N LEU A 15 -8.21 -2.56 17.27
CA LEU A 15 -9.00 -3.07 16.17
C LEU A 15 -8.19 -2.76 14.89
N GLY A 16 -7.61 -3.78 14.25
CA GLY A 16 -6.90 -3.60 12.96
C GLY A 16 -5.37 -3.60 13.04
N ARG A 17 -4.77 -4.49 13.84
CA ARG A 17 -3.31 -4.66 13.94
C ARG A 17 -2.62 -5.30 12.73
N ALA A 18 -3.39 -5.86 11.79
CA ALA A 18 -2.86 -6.44 10.57
C ALA A 18 -3.71 -6.04 9.35
N LEU A 19 -3.04 -5.55 8.31
CA LEU A 19 -3.61 -5.28 6.99
C LEU A 19 -3.08 -6.32 6.00
N LEU A 20 -4.01 -7.06 5.39
CA LEU A 20 -3.68 -7.97 4.28
C LEU A 20 -4.10 -7.32 2.96
N LEU A 21 -3.12 -6.95 2.14
CA LEU A 21 -3.34 -6.35 0.84
C LEU A 21 -2.97 -7.38 -0.24
N VAL A 22 -3.98 -7.94 -0.89
CA VAL A 22 -3.83 -8.95 -1.93
C VAL A 22 -3.93 -8.29 -3.30
N GLY A 23 -2.85 -8.34 -4.08
CA GLY A 23 -2.81 -7.74 -5.40
C GLY A 23 -2.71 -6.21 -5.41
N LEU A 24 -2.61 -5.63 -6.61
CA LEU A 24 -2.69 -4.18 -6.82
C LEU A 24 -4.10 -3.77 -7.30
N PRO A 25 -4.76 -2.79 -6.66
CA PRO A 25 -6.10 -2.34 -7.01
C PRO A 25 -6.07 -1.41 -8.24
N TYR A 26 -5.63 -1.93 -9.38
CA TYR A 26 -5.67 -1.21 -10.64
C TYR A 26 -7.11 -0.99 -11.12
N ALA A 27 -7.39 0.20 -11.64
CA ALA A 27 -8.69 0.53 -12.23
C ALA A 27 -8.92 -0.24 -13.53
N ASN A 28 -10.19 -0.46 -13.92
CA ASN A 28 -10.49 -1.13 -15.17
C ASN A 28 -10.13 -0.23 -16.36
N LEU A 29 -9.24 -0.68 -17.25
CA LEU A 29 -8.87 0.05 -18.48
C LEU A 29 -10.01 0.20 -19.49
N GLN A 30 -11.11 -0.53 -19.33
CA GLN A 30 -12.32 -0.40 -20.16
C GLN A 30 -13.26 0.72 -19.70
N ASP A 31 -12.97 1.35 -18.56
CA ASP A 31 -13.77 2.46 -18.08
C ASP A 31 -13.64 3.69 -18.99
N ALA A 32 -14.79 4.25 -19.41
CA ALA A 32 -14.84 5.29 -20.42
C ALA A 32 -14.19 6.59 -19.94
N GLU A 33 -14.37 6.94 -18.66
CA GLU A 33 -13.74 8.12 -18.06
C GLU A 33 -12.21 7.96 -18.04
N LEU A 34 -11.73 6.81 -17.57
CA LEU A 34 -10.30 6.52 -17.55
C LEU A 34 -9.70 6.54 -18.97
N GLN A 35 -10.35 5.90 -19.94
CA GLN A 35 -9.87 5.91 -21.33
C GLN A 35 -9.78 7.33 -21.88
N HIS A 36 -10.77 8.16 -21.63
CA HIS A 36 -10.77 9.55 -22.07
C HIS A 36 -9.59 10.30 -21.43
N THR A 37 -9.38 10.19 -20.12
CA THR A 37 -8.25 10.81 -19.42
C THR A 37 -6.90 10.35 -19.98
N LEU A 38 -6.73 9.04 -20.21
CA LEU A 38 -5.49 8.49 -20.76
C LEU A 38 -5.25 8.93 -22.21
N GLN A 39 -6.30 9.02 -23.03
CA GLN A 39 -6.22 9.53 -24.40
C GLN A 39 -5.85 11.02 -24.44
N HIS A 40 -6.40 11.83 -23.54
CA HIS A 40 -6.03 13.24 -23.42
C HIS A 40 -4.55 13.40 -23.07
N LEU A 41 -4.05 12.61 -22.12
CA LEU A 41 -2.62 12.58 -21.79
C LEU A 41 -1.75 12.12 -22.95
N ALA A 42 -2.17 11.08 -23.67
CA ALA A 42 -1.45 10.58 -24.84
C ALA A 42 -1.43 11.59 -26.01
N ARG A 43 -2.40 12.50 -26.10
CA ARG A 43 -2.38 13.60 -27.08
C ARG A 43 -1.45 14.74 -26.65
N ALA A 44 -1.33 14.96 -25.34
CA ALA A 44 -0.44 15.98 -24.78
C ALA A 44 1.04 15.58 -24.83
N THR A 45 1.35 14.27 -24.89
CA THR A 45 2.72 13.77 -25.06
C THR A 45 2.87 13.02 -26.39
N PRO A 46 3.62 13.55 -27.38
CA PRO A 46 3.79 12.88 -28.66
C PRO A 46 4.64 11.60 -28.49
N ALA A 47 3.98 10.46 -28.29
CA ALA A 47 4.60 9.14 -28.22
C ALA A 47 4.25 8.31 -29.46
N SER A 48 5.25 7.65 -30.04
CA SER A 48 5.20 6.93 -31.31
C SER A 48 4.79 5.45 -31.20
N SER A 49 4.15 5.03 -30.09
CA SER A 49 3.83 3.62 -29.82
C SER A 49 2.36 3.42 -29.42
N PRO A 50 1.73 2.29 -29.82
CA PRO A 50 0.37 1.92 -29.42
C PRO A 50 0.22 1.51 -27.94
N SER A 51 1.30 1.47 -27.17
CA SER A 51 1.28 1.26 -25.71
C SER A 51 0.99 2.57 -24.97
N LEU A 52 0.44 2.49 -23.75
CA LEU A 52 0.31 3.64 -22.85
C LEU A 52 1.63 4.43 -22.80
N SER A 53 1.56 5.76 -22.96
CA SER A 53 2.72 6.62 -22.76
C SER A 53 3.25 6.44 -21.34
N ARG A 54 4.53 6.77 -21.12
CA ARG A 54 5.15 6.67 -19.78
C ARG A 54 4.36 7.48 -18.76
N GLU A 55 3.84 8.63 -19.16
CA GLU A 55 3.04 9.53 -18.32
C GLU A 55 1.67 8.91 -18.01
N ALA A 56 1.01 8.33 -19.02
CA ALA A 56 -0.27 7.65 -18.84
C ALA A 56 -0.14 6.42 -17.92
N TRP A 57 0.93 5.63 -18.08
CA TRP A 57 1.25 4.53 -17.18
C TRP A 57 1.56 5.00 -15.76
N GLY A 58 2.26 6.14 -15.64
CA GLY A 58 2.54 6.81 -14.37
C GLY A 58 1.25 7.16 -13.63
N LEU A 59 0.34 7.87 -14.30
CA LEU A 59 -0.96 8.23 -13.73
C LEU A 59 -1.76 6.99 -13.31
N TYR A 60 -1.85 5.99 -14.19
CA TYR A 60 -2.58 4.75 -13.90
C TYR A 60 -2.02 4.03 -12.66
N THR A 61 -0.70 4.01 -12.51
CA THR A 61 -0.03 3.47 -11.33
C THR A 61 -0.27 4.35 -10.10
N ASP A 62 -0.28 5.67 -10.24
CA ASP A 62 -0.55 6.61 -9.15
C ASP A 62 -1.98 6.49 -8.62
N MET A 63 -2.96 6.26 -9.48
CA MET A 63 -4.33 5.99 -9.08
C MET A 63 -4.41 4.74 -8.20
N CYS A 64 -3.77 3.65 -8.64
CA CYS A 64 -3.67 2.41 -7.87
C CYS A 64 -2.98 2.64 -6.51
N MET A 65 -1.82 3.29 -6.51
CA MET A 65 -1.04 3.52 -5.28
C MET A 65 -1.70 4.50 -4.33
N ARG A 66 -2.50 5.44 -4.82
CA ARG A 66 -3.32 6.32 -3.97
C ARG A 66 -4.29 5.50 -3.13
N THR A 67 -4.96 4.51 -3.71
CA THR A 67 -5.89 3.62 -2.99
C THR A 67 -5.17 2.74 -1.97
N VAL A 68 -3.99 2.21 -2.33
CA VAL A 68 -3.13 1.44 -1.41
C VAL A 68 -2.72 2.30 -0.21
N ASN A 69 -2.17 3.48 -0.48
CA ASN A 69 -1.65 4.39 0.54
C ASN A 69 -2.75 4.93 1.45
N GLN A 70 -3.95 5.17 0.91
CA GLN A 70 -5.12 5.51 1.74
C GLN A 70 -5.48 4.40 2.71
N THR A 71 -5.41 3.13 2.29
CA THR A 71 -5.75 2.01 3.19
C THR A 71 -4.68 1.79 4.25
N ILE A 72 -3.42 1.98 3.90
CA ILE A 72 -2.32 1.99 4.86
C ILE A 72 -2.54 3.07 5.93
N GLY A 73 -2.89 4.30 5.52
CA GLY A 73 -3.16 5.42 6.43
C GLY A 73 -4.40 5.24 7.32
N ARG A 74 -5.25 4.25 7.04
CA ARG A 74 -6.39 3.88 7.91
C ARG A 74 -5.99 2.90 9.00
N VAL A 75 -4.94 2.14 8.76
CA VAL A 75 -4.44 1.10 9.65
C VAL A 75 -3.35 1.64 10.58
N ILE A 76 -2.54 2.61 10.12
CA ILE A 76 -1.56 3.32 10.94
C ILE A 76 -1.93 4.80 10.96
N ARG A 77 -2.39 5.30 12.10
CA ARG A 77 -3.05 6.63 12.18
C ARG A 77 -2.17 7.74 12.74
N HIS A 78 -1.24 7.38 13.60
CA HIS A 78 -0.36 8.33 14.27
C HIS A 78 0.97 7.65 14.64
N ALA A 79 1.98 8.43 15.00
CA ALA A 79 3.33 7.94 15.28
C ALA A 79 3.41 6.92 16.42
N ALA A 80 2.46 6.93 17.37
CA ALA A 80 2.39 5.96 18.45
C ALA A 80 1.61 4.66 18.09
N ASP A 81 1.04 4.57 16.88
CA ASP A 81 0.25 3.43 16.43
C ASP A 81 1.14 2.43 15.70
N TYR A 82 0.76 1.15 15.71
CA TYR A 82 1.51 0.12 15.02
C TYR A 82 0.59 -0.95 14.43
N ALA A 83 0.97 -1.44 13.27
CA ALA A 83 0.31 -2.54 12.60
C ALA A 83 1.28 -3.20 11.63
N VAL A 84 1.00 -4.45 11.30
CA VAL A 84 1.68 -5.16 10.21
C VAL A 84 0.91 -4.93 8.92
N VAL A 85 1.60 -4.54 7.86
CA VAL A 85 1.03 -4.48 6.50
C VAL A 85 1.67 -5.56 5.65
N LEU A 86 0.86 -6.50 5.18
CA LEU A 86 1.29 -7.59 4.30
C LEU A 86 0.89 -7.27 2.87
N LEU A 87 1.89 -7.05 2.02
CA LEU A 87 1.74 -6.75 0.61
C LEU A 87 1.92 -8.05 -0.20
N LEU A 88 0.82 -8.67 -0.59
CA LEU A 88 0.79 -9.96 -1.28
C LEU A 88 0.67 -9.75 -2.79
N ASP A 89 1.75 -9.27 -3.41
CA ASP A 89 1.91 -9.19 -4.87
C ASP A 89 3.41 -9.05 -5.22
N GLU A 90 3.89 -9.82 -6.20
CA GLU A 90 5.29 -9.76 -6.66
C GLU A 90 5.69 -8.35 -7.14
N ARG A 91 4.72 -7.57 -7.64
CA ARG A 91 4.95 -6.20 -8.11
C ARG A 91 5.41 -5.26 -7.00
N PHE A 92 5.18 -5.57 -5.72
CA PHE A 92 5.76 -4.80 -4.62
C PHE A 92 7.25 -5.10 -4.38
N GLY A 93 7.74 -6.25 -4.85
CA GLY A 93 9.12 -6.74 -4.66
C GLY A 93 10.14 -6.29 -5.71
N GLY A 94 9.68 -5.82 -6.87
CA GLY A 94 10.54 -5.46 -7.99
C GLY A 94 10.97 -3.99 -7.96
N HIS A 95 12.29 -3.72 -8.02
CA HIS A 95 12.80 -2.37 -8.31
C HIS A 95 12.44 -1.88 -9.73
N ALA A 96 12.08 -2.82 -10.63
CA ALA A 96 11.89 -2.57 -12.06
C ALA A 96 10.59 -1.83 -12.43
N ASN A 97 9.56 -1.88 -11.58
CA ASN A 97 8.23 -1.34 -11.90
C ASN A 97 7.89 -0.04 -11.13
N GLY A 98 8.79 0.44 -10.26
CA GLY A 98 8.65 1.71 -9.55
C GLY A 98 7.52 1.77 -8.52
N VAL A 99 6.82 0.65 -8.27
CA VAL A 99 5.69 0.57 -7.32
C VAL A 99 6.17 0.81 -5.89
N THR A 100 7.30 0.20 -5.50
CA THR A 100 7.89 0.36 -4.17
C THR A 100 8.24 1.82 -3.86
N LYS A 101 8.67 2.59 -4.87
CA LYS A 101 8.98 4.03 -4.74
C LYS A 101 7.74 4.89 -4.48
N LYS A 102 6.55 4.38 -4.80
CA LYS A 102 5.26 5.05 -4.58
C LYS A 102 4.63 4.70 -3.22
N ILE A 103 5.29 3.84 -2.42
CA ILE A 103 4.96 3.64 -1.00
C ILE A 103 5.44 4.88 -0.22
N PRO A 104 4.72 5.35 0.81
CA PRO A 104 5.11 6.51 1.59
C PRO A 104 6.52 6.37 2.17
N GLU A 105 7.31 7.44 2.08
CA GLU A 105 8.72 7.47 2.48
C GLU A 105 8.94 6.98 3.93
N TRP A 106 8.04 7.35 4.85
CA TRP A 106 8.11 6.94 6.26
C TRP A 106 7.97 5.42 6.47
N MET A 107 7.35 4.70 5.53
CA MET A 107 7.15 3.25 5.61
C MET A 107 8.27 2.48 4.91
N GLN A 108 8.97 3.09 3.93
CA GLN A 108 9.99 2.41 3.14
C GLN A 108 11.09 1.74 3.97
N PRO A 109 11.61 2.34 5.06
CA PRO A 109 12.61 1.69 5.91
C PRO A 109 12.12 0.42 6.62
N SER A 110 10.81 0.27 6.79
CA SER A 110 10.18 -0.89 7.42
C SER A 110 9.76 -1.98 6.43
N LEU A 111 9.96 -1.77 5.12
CA LEU A 111 9.65 -2.78 4.11
C LEU A 111 10.62 -3.95 4.22
N GLN A 112 10.07 -5.14 4.35
CA GLN A 112 10.82 -6.39 4.34
C GLN A 112 10.31 -7.27 3.20
N HIS A 113 11.24 -7.79 2.39
CA HIS A 113 10.93 -8.76 1.35
C HIS A 113 11.18 -10.17 1.88
N THR A 114 10.14 -10.98 1.90
CA THR A 114 10.22 -12.39 2.30
C THR A 114 9.68 -13.25 1.16
N GLN A 115 10.40 -14.31 0.81
CA GLN A 115 9.98 -15.22 -0.27
C GLN A 115 9.19 -16.42 0.27
N HIS A 116 9.33 -16.69 1.57
CA HIS A 116 8.74 -17.85 2.21
C HIS A 116 7.81 -17.46 3.36
N PHE A 117 6.68 -18.18 3.46
CA PHE A 117 5.70 -17.97 4.52
C PHE A 117 6.32 -18.08 5.93
N GLY A 118 7.22 -19.04 6.15
CA GLY A 118 7.82 -19.27 7.46
C GLY A 118 8.65 -18.08 7.97
N GLU A 119 9.38 -17.41 7.08
CA GLU A 119 10.15 -16.20 7.40
C GLU A 119 9.21 -15.04 7.72
N CYS A 120 8.22 -14.81 6.86
CA CYS A 120 7.20 -13.78 7.06
C CYS A 120 6.49 -13.97 8.42
N PHE A 121 6.05 -15.19 8.70
CA PHE A 121 5.34 -15.51 9.95
C PHE A 121 6.22 -15.30 11.19
N ARG A 122 7.52 -15.62 11.10
CA ARG A 122 8.47 -15.35 12.18
C ARG A 122 8.59 -13.85 12.44
N SER A 123 8.83 -13.04 11.40
CA SER A 123 8.96 -11.59 11.53
C SER A 123 7.72 -10.94 12.13
N ILE A 124 6.52 -11.40 11.76
CA ILE A 124 5.26 -10.91 12.33
C ILE A 124 5.20 -11.20 13.85
N ARG A 125 5.56 -12.42 14.26
CA ARG A 125 5.55 -12.80 15.68
C ARG A 125 6.53 -11.99 16.50
N GLU A 126 7.75 -11.81 15.99
CA GLU A 126 8.79 -11.00 16.63
C GLU A 126 8.34 -9.54 16.79
N PHE A 127 7.80 -8.95 15.72
CA PHE A 127 7.26 -7.59 15.76
C PHE A 127 6.19 -7.39 16.85
N PHE A 128 5.21 -8.29 16.95
CA PHE A 128 4.18 -8.17 17.98
C PHE A 128 4.70 -8.42 19.40
N ALA A 129 5.68 -9.31 19.56
CA ALA A 129 6.32 -9.55 20.85
C ALA A 129 7.08 -8.29 21.33
N GLU A 130 7.86 -7.66 20.45
CA GLU A 130 8.58 -6.41 20.73
C GLU A 130 7.63 -5.27 21.09
N LYS A 131 6.54 -5.07 20.33
CA LYS A 131 5.57 -4.01 20.62
C LYS A 131 4.84 -4.22 21.94
N LYS A 132 4.54 -5.47 22.31
CA LYS A 132 3.95 -5.80 23.62
C LYS A 132 4.89 -5.44 24.77
N GLN A 133 6.19 -5.71 24.64
CA GLN A 133 7.19 -5.34 25.64
C GLN A 133 7.32 -3.81 25.77
N GLN A 134 7.35 -3.08 24.63
CA GLN A 134 7.41 -1.62 24.61
C GLN A 134 6.18 -0.99 25.27
N GLN A 135 4.98 -1.56 25.08
CA GLN A 135 3.76 -1.10 25.74
C GLN A 135 3.80 -1.31 27.26
N GLN A 136 4.29 -2.47 27.74
CA GLN A 136 4.43 -2.74 29.18
C GLN A 136 5.43 -1.80 29.85
N GLN A 137 6.56 -1.51 29.21
CA GLN A 137 7.56 -0.59 29.76
C GLN A 137 7.04 0.84 29.87
N LYS A 138 6.23 1.31 28.91
CA LYS A 138 5.60 2.64 28.96
C LYS A 138 4.56 2.78 30.07
N GLN A 139 3.91 1.68 30.49
CA GLN A 139 2.96 1.70 31.61
C GLN A 139 3.63 1.69 32.98
N LEU A 140 4.93 1.38 33.04
CA LEU A 140 5.73 1.27 34.27
C LEU A 140 6.58 2.52 34.54
N GLN A 141 6.59 3.51 33.65
CA GLN A 141 7.25 4.80 33.86
C GLN A 141 6.21 5.83 34.33
N PRO A 142 6.39 6.46 35.50
CA PRO A 142 5.43 7.39 36.11
C PRO A 142 5.28 8.71 35.35
#